data_AF-A0A9E5QFW4-F1
#
_entry.id   AF-A0A9E5QFW4-F1
#
_cell.length_a   1.000
_cell.length_b   1.000
_cell.length_c   1.000
_cell.angle_alpha   90.00
_cell.angle_beta   90.00
_cell.angle_gamma   90.00
#
_symmetry.space_group_name_H-M   'P 1'
#
loop_
_entity.id
_entity.type
_entity.pdbx_description
1 polymer ?
#
loop_
_entity_poly.entity_id
_entity_poly.type
_entity_poly.pdbx_seq_one_letter_code
_entity_poly.pdbx_strand_id
1 'polypeptide(L)'
;MPTYEYQCDNGHKFDRFLKLANYKDPQTCECGAESKRLISPTMIAPAFEPYESPITGKPITSKKARIEDLASSGCVPYETGMVEENNRRLRNEELKLENAVDATVDHEISKMSSRKQELLEQSMNAGADIEYGRH
;
A
#
# COMPACT_ATOMS: atom_id res chain seq x y z
N MET A 1 -22.83 -31.76 -4.08
CA MET A 1 -22.87 -32.78 -3.02
C MET A 1 -21.99 -32.31 -1.89
N PRO A 2 -22.51 -32.15 -0.66
CA PRO A 2 -21.70 -31.74 0.49
C PRO A 2 -20.68 -32.81 0.89
N THR A 3 -19.55 -32.35 1.40
CA THR A 3 -18.50 -33.16 2.02
C THR A 3 -18.69 -33.14 3.52
N TYR A 4 -18.56 -34.30 4.16
CA TYR A 4 -18.61 -34.43 5.62
C TYR A 4 -17.38 -35.16 6.10
N GLU A 5 -16.83 -34.70 7.23
CA GLU A 5 -15.71 -35.33 7.91
C GLU A 5 -16.25 -36.34 8.95
N TYR A 6 -15.66 -37.54 8.98
CA TYR A 6 -16.02 -38.60 9.90
C TYR A 6 -14.79 -39.09 10.66
N GLN A 7 -15.02 -39.52 11.90
CA GLN A 7 -14.03 -40.17 12.74
C GLN A 7 -14.54 -41.54 13.18
N CYS A 8 -13.74 -42.57 12.93
CA CYS A 8 -13.98 -43.94 13.41
C CYS A 8 -13.59 -44.07 14.88
N ASP A 9 -14.19 -45.01 15.62
CA ASP A 9 -13.79 -45.33 17.00
C ASP A 9 -12.32 -45.79 17.10
N ASN A 10 -11.74 -46.32 16.01
CA ASN A 10 -10.32 -46.65 15.88
C ASN A 10 -9.41 -45.43 15.60
N GLY A 11 -9.95 -44.21 15.55
CA GLY A 11 -9.18 -42.97 15.44
C GLY A 11 -8.90 -42.48 14.01
N HIS A 12 -9.32 -43.21 12.97
CA HIS A 12 -9.17 -42.77 11.58
C HIS A 12 -10.12 -41.63 11.23
N LYS A 13 -9.59 -40.57 10.60
CA LYS A 13 -10.35 -39.44 10.05
C LYS A 13 -10.41 -39.52 8.54
N PHE A 14 -11.58 -39.32 7.95
CA PHE A 14 -11.76 -39.34 6.51
C PHE A 14 -12.94 -38.47 6.07
N ASP A 15 -12.85 -38.00 4.83
CA ASP A 15 -13.88 -37.17 4.20
C ASP A 15 -14.72 -37.99 3.23
N ARG A 16 -16.05 -37.82 3.29
CA ARG A 16 -16.98 -38.50 2.38
C ARG A 16 -17.98 -37.54 1.75
N PHE A 17 -18.19 -37.69 0.45
CA PHE A 17 -19.24 -36.98 -0.27
C PHE A 17 -20.57 -37.73 -0.13
N LEU A 18 -21.57 -37.11 0.48
CA LEU A 18 -22.90 -37.71 0.66
C LEU A 18 -23.98 -36.83 0.02
N LYS A 19 -25.00 -37.48 -0.56
CA LYS A 19 -26.23 -36.80 -0.96
C LYS A 19 -27.02 -36.45 0.30
N LEU A 20 -27.73 -35.32 0.29
CA LEU A 20 -28.57 -34.91 1.44
C LEU A 20 -29.63 -35.96 1.80
N ALA A 21 -30.13 -36.71 0.82
CA ALA A 21 -31.10 -37.79 1.05
C ALA A 21 -30.55 -38.91 1.96
N ASN A 22 -29.24 -39.18 1.88
CA ASN A 22 -28.56 -40.27 2.59
C ASN A 22 -27.82 -39.76 3.83
N TYR A 23 -28.17 -38.56 4.30
CA TYR A 23 -27.48 -37.88 5.40
C TYR A 23 -27.58 -38.64 6.73
N LYS A 24 -28.66 -39.41 6.94
CA LYS A 24 -28.89 -40.19 8.17
C LYS A 24 -28.30 -41.60 8.10
N ASP A 25 -27.78 -42.01 6.94
CA ASP A 25 -27.27 -43.36 6.78
C ASP A 25 -25.97 -43.52 7.57
N PRO A 26 -25.81 -44.59 8.37
CA PRO A 26 -24.59 -44.85 9.12
C PRO A 26 -23.42 -45.07 8.16
N GLN A 27 -22.30 -44.40 8.43
CA GLN A 27 -21.10 -44.49 7.61
C GLN A 27 -20.09 -45.41 8.29
N THR A 28 -19.54 -46.36 7.54
CA THR A 28 -18.50 -47.27 8.00
C THR A 28 -17.13 -46.84 7.49
N CYS A 29 -16.13 -47.00 8.36
CA CYS A 29 -14.72 -46.83 7.99
C CYS A 29 -14.23 -48.08 7.25
N GLU A 30 -13.10 -47.99 6.54
CA GLU A 30 -12.44 -49.14 5.89
C GLU A 30 -12.07 -50.26 6.87
N CYS A 31 -11.90 -49.93 8.15
CA CYS A 31 -11.67 -50.91 9.22
C CYS A 31 -12.95 -51.59 9.72
N GLY A 32 -14.12 -51.34 9.12
CA GLY A 32 -15.39 -51.98 9.44
C GLY A 32 -16.13 -51.42 10.66
N ALA A 33 -15.50 -50.51 11.42
CA ALA A 33 -16.13 -49.86 12.57
C ALA A 33 -17.03 -48.67 12.16
N GLU A 34 -18.05 -48.42 12.99
CA GLU A 34 -18.97 -47.30 12.80
C GLU A 34 -18.23 -45.97 12.98
N SER A 35 -18.51 -45.02 12.10
CA SER A 35 -17.90 -43.69 12.13
C SER A 35 -18.92 -42.64 12.56
N LYS A 36 -18.48 -41.76 13.46
CA LYS A 36 -19.27 -40.62 13.93
C LYS A 36 -18.85 -39.39 13.15
N ARG A 37 -19.82 -38.56 12.79
CA ARG A 37 -19.54 -37.30 12.08
C ARG A 37 -18.78 -36.36 13.00
N LEU A 38 -17.67 -35.81 12.51
CA LEU A 38 -16.92 -34.78 13.18
C LEU A 38 -17.34 -33.41 12.63
N ILE A 39 -17.65 -32.48 13.53
CA ILE A 39 -17.78 -31.06 13.16
C ILE A 39 -16.42 -30.45 13.45
N SER A 40 -15.57 -30.35 12.44
CA SER A 40 -14.31 -29.65 12.57
C SER A 40 -14.54 -28.13 12.69
N PRO A 41 -13.75 -27.44 13.54
CA PRO A 41 -13.77 -26.00 13.56
C PRO A 41 -13.33 -25.48 12.19
N THR A 42 -14.02 -24.45 11.71
CA THR A 42 -13.62 -23.78 10.47
C THR A 42 -12.24 -23.16 10.67
N MET A 43 -11.35 -23.35 9.70
CA MET A 43 -10.07 -22.64 9.68
C MET A 43 -10.34 -21.14 9.53
N ILE A 44 -10.02 -20.37 10.55
CA ILE A 44 -10.03 -18.90 10.48
C ILE A 44 -8.62 -18.47 10.11
N ALA A 45 -8.42 -18.07 8.85
CA ALA A 45 -7.18 -17.44 8.41
C ALA A 45 -7.26 -15.94 8.70
N PRO A 46 -6.51 -15.41 9.70
CA PRO A 46 -6.46 -13.98 9.95
C PRO A 46 -5.85 -13.26 8.75
N ALA A 47 -6.38 -12.09 8.40
CA ALA A 47 -5.92 -11.35 7.23
C ALA A 47 -4.55 -10.68 7.44
N PHE A 48 -4.20 -10.38 8.69
CA PHE A 48 -2.92 -9.82 9.10
C PHE A 48 -2.74 -10.05 10.61
N GLU A 49 -1.49 -10.01 11.07
CA GLU A 49 -1.16 -10.09 12.50
C GLU A 49 -1.62 -8.82 13.23
N PRO A 50 -2.32 -8.93 14.37
CA PRO A 50 -2.72 -7.77 15.16
C PRO A 50 -1.53 -6.88 15.51
N TYR A 51 -1.70 -5.57 15.36
CA TYR A 51 -0.65 -4.59 15.62
C TYR A 51 -1.21 -3.36 16.31
N GLU A 52 -0.36 -2.59 16.99
CA GLU A 52 -0.74 -1.31 17.57
C GLU A 52 -0.61 -0.20 16.54
N SER A 53 -1.64 0.65 16.43
CA SER A 53 -1.58 1.81 15.55
C SER A 53 -0.40 2.72 15.94
N PRO A 54 0.50 3.08 15.00
CA PRO A 54 1.62 3.96 15.28
C PRO A 54 1.23 5.37 15.75
N ILE A 55 0.01 5.79 15.43
CA ILE A 55 -0.49 7.15 15.71
C ILE A 55 -1.35 7.16 16.96
N THR A 56 -2.29 6.21 17.09
CA THR A 56 -3.28 6.22 18.16
C THR A 56 -2.97 5.27 19.31
N GLY A 57 -2.02 4.34 19.15
CA GLY A 57 -1.68 3.32 20.14
C GLY A 57 -2.79 2.28 20.37
N LYS A 58 -3.86 2.28 19.56
CA LYS A 58 -4.95 1.32 19.68
C LYS A 58 -4.59 -0.02 19.04
N PRO A 59 -4.97 -1.16 19.63
CA PRO A 59 -4.75 -2.46 19.02
C PRO A 59 -5.71 -2.66 17.83
N ILE A 60 -5.15 -2.87 16.64
CA ILE A 60 -5.86 -3.14 15.40
C ILE A 60 -5.87 -4.65 15.17
N THR A 61 -7.01 -5.28 15.41
CA THR A 61 -7.21 -6.74 15.27
C THR A 61 -7.98 -7.12 14.00
N SER A 62 -8.57 -6.16 13.29
CA SER A 62 -9.40 -6.42 12.10
C SER A 62 -9.28 -5.32 11.05
N LYS A 63 -9.60 -5.66 9.78
CA LYS A 63 -9.62 -4.68 8.68
C LYS A 63 -10.54 -3.49 8.96
N LYS A 64 -11.68 -3.73 9.62
CA LYS A 64 -12.64 -2.69 9.98
C LYS A 64 -12.04 -1.71 10.99
N ALA A 65 -11.41 -2.23 12.05
CA ALA A 65 -10.70 -1.41 13.03
C ALA A 65 -9.60 -0.55 12.37
N ARG A 66 -8.89 -1.11 11.37
CA ARG A 66 -7.89 -0.35 10.61
C ARG A 66 -8.49 0.82 9.84
N ILE A 67 -9.61 0.61 9.15
CA ILE A 67 -10.27 1.65 8.35
C ILE A 67 -10.79 2.77 9.25
N GLU A 68 -11.38 2.42 10.40
CA GLU A 68 -11.87 3.40 11.38
C GLU A 68 -10.73 4.22 12.00
N ASP A 69 -9.61 3.58 12.33
CA ASP A 69 -8.42 4.26 12.86
C ASP A 69 -7.80 5.22 11.83
N LEU A 70 -7.68 4.78 10.57
CA LEU A 70 -7.20 5.61 9.46
C LEU A 70 -8.13 6.81 9.21
N ALA A 71 -9.45 6.60 9.19
CA ALA A 71 -10.42 7.66 9.01
C ALA A 71 -10.40 8.68 10.16
N SER A 72 -10.26 8.20 11.41
CA SER A 72 -10.19 9.06 12.59
C SER A 72 -8.88 9.85 12.68
N SER A 73 -7.77 9.27 12.23
CA SER A 73 -6.45 9.91 12.25
C SER A 73 -6.17 10.77 11.00
N GLY A 74 -7.07 10.76 10.01
CA GLY A 74 -6.88 11.45 8.73
C GLY A 74 -5.73 10.88 7.91
N CYS A 75 -5.34 9.63 8.17
CA CYS A 75 -4.22 8.98 7.53
C CYS A 75 -4.68 8.07 6.39
N VAL A 76 -3.78 7.87 5.43
CA VAL A 76 -3.99 7.01 4.25
C VAL A 76 -3.12 5.76 4.40
N PRO A 77 -3.60 4.57 3.97
CA PRO A 77 -2.73 3.41 3.88
C PRO A 77 -1.47 3.70 3.08
N TYR A 78 -0.31 3.29 3.61
CA TYR A 78 0.94 3.42 2.88
C TYR A 78 0.97 2.42 1.71
N GLU A 79 0.99 2.95 0.49
CA GLU A 79 1.22 2.16 -0.72
C GLU A 79 2.68 2.33 -1.16
N THR A 80 3.31 1.24 -1.59
CA THR A 80 4.75 1.21 -1.91
C THR A 80 5.14 2.20 -3.02
N GLY A 81 4.22 2.52 -3.94
CA GLY A 81 4.46 3.46 -5.03
C GLY A 81 4.28 4.94 -4.68
N MET A 82 3.78 5.29 -3.49
CA MET A 82 3.50 6.70 -3.13
C MET A 82 4.76 7.56 -3.11
N VAL A 83 5.87 7.03 -2.60
CA VAL A 83 7.14 7.74 -2.52
C VAL A 83 7.73 7.98 -3.91
N GLU A 84 7.69 6.96 -4.75
CA GLU A 84 8.18 7.05 -6.14
C GLU A 84 7.38 8.09 -6.94
N GLU A 85 6.05 8.07 -6.81
CA GLU A 85 5.18 9.03 -7.49
C GLU A 85 5.40 10.46 -7.00
N ASN A 86 5.51 10.65 -5.68
CA ASN A 86 5.76 11.96 -5.10
C ASN A 86 7.11 12.52 -5.57
N ASN A 87 8.16 11.70 -5.55
CA ASN A 87 9.48 12.08 -6.05
C ASN A 87 9.46 12.41 -7.55
N ARG A 88 8.69 11.66 -8.33
CA ARG A 88 8.51 11.94 -9.76
C ARG A 88 7.81 13.28 -9.98
N ARG A 89 6.76 13.57 -9.21
CA ARG A 89 6.05 14.85 -9.28
C ARG A 89 6.97 16.00 -8.90
N LEU A 90 7.71 15.87 -7.80
CA LEU A 90 8.66 16.88 -7.34
C LEU A 90 9.69 17.22 -8.41
N ARG A 91 10.35 16.21 -9.00
CA ARG A 91 11.33 16.43 -10.09
C ARG A 91 10.74 17.14 -11.30
N ASN A 92 9.49 16.79 -11.66
CA ASN A 92 8.82 17.46 -12.78
C ASN A 92 8.47 18.92 -12.44
N GLU A 93 8.15 19.22 -11.18
CA GLU A 93 7.90 20.59 -10.70
C GLU A 93 9.20 21.40 -10.65
N GLU A 94 10.28 20.81 -10.15
CA GLU A 94 11.64 21.39 -10.14
C GLU A 94 12.09 21.73 -11.56
N LEU A 95 11.99 20.79 -12.50
CA LEU A 95 12.37 21.02 -13.90
C LEU A 95 11.54 22.15 -14.54
N LYS A 96 10.24 22.23 -14.24
CA LYS A 96 9.39 23.34 -14.72
C LYS A 96 9.82 24.67 -14.13
N LEU A 97 10.21 24.69 -12.86
CA LEU A 97 10.69 25.89 -12.20
C LEU A 97 12.02 26.35 -12.79
N GLU A 98 12.98 25.43 -13.00
CA GLU A 98 14.26 25.71 -13.65
C GLU A 98 14.05 26.33 -15.03
N ASN A 99 13.25 25.70 -15.89
CA ASN A 99 12.93 26.23 -17.22
C ASN A 99 12.24 27.61 -17.16
N ALA A 100 11.39 27.85 -16.16
CA ALA A 100 10.73 29.14 -16.00
C ALA A 100 11.73 30.23 -15.57
N VAL A 101 12.68 29.89 -14.69
CA VAL A 101 13.77 30.79 -14.29
C VAL A 101 14.63 31.13 -15.50
N ASP A 102 15.08 30.14 -16.26
CA ASP A 102 15.89 30.35 -17.47
C ASP A 102 15.17 31.26 -18.48
N ALA A 103 13.90 30.97 -18.76
CA ALA A 103 13.10 31.78 -19.68
C ALA A 103 12.95 33.23 -19.19
N THR A 104 12.80 33.46 -17.88
CA THR A 104 12.74 34.83 -17.33
C THR A 104 14.08 35.55 -17.42
N VAL A 105 15.20 34.86 -17.19
CA VAL A 105 16.54 35.42 -17.30
C VAL A 105 16.83 35.81 -18.76
N ASP A 106 16.58 34.92 -19.71
CA ASP A 106 16.76 35.17 -21.14
C ASP A 106 15.95 36.38 -21.61
N HIS A 107 14.69 36.45 -21.17
CA HIS A 107 13.81 37.56 -21.50
C HIS A 107 14.33 38.90 -20.93
N GLU A 108 14.79 38.94 -19.69
CA GLU A 108 15.34 40.16 -19.10
C GLU A 108 16.66 40.57 -19.74
N ILE A 109 17.55 39.63 -20.07
CA ILE A 109 18.79 39.89 -20.82
C ILE A 109 18.46 40.48 -22.20
N SER A 110 17.46 39.94 -22.90
CA SER A 110 17.07 40.41 -24.23
C SER A 110 16.58 41.86 -24.27
N LYS A 111 16.01 42.35 -23.15
CA LYS A 111 15.55 43.74 -23.00
C LYS A 111 16.68 44.71 -22.67
N MET A 112 17.85 44.23 -22.26
CA MET A 112 18.98 45.08 -21.92
C MET A 112 19.57 45.71 -23.20
N SER A 113 20.09 46.94 -23.08
CA SER A 113 20.88 47.55 -24.15
C SER A 113 22.17 46.79 -24.40
N SER A 114 22.67 46.72 -25.64
CA SER A 114 23.91 46.02 -26.01
C SER A 114 25.11 46.33 -25.09
N ARG A 115 25.31 47.60 -24.73
CA ARG A 115 26.38 48.01 -23.82
C ARG A 115 26.29 47.36 -22.42
N LYS A 116 25.07 47.12 -21.92
CA LYS A 116 24.84 46.46 -20.63
C LYS A 116 25.04 44.95 -20.71
N GLN A 117 24.74 44.35 -21.87
CA GLN A 117 25.00 42.92 -22.12
C GLN A 117 26.52 42.65 -22.15
N GLU A 118 27.30 43.44 -22.87
CA GLU A 118 28.77 43.31 -22.91
C GLU A 118 29.41 43.46 -21.51
N LEU A 119 28.92 44.41 -20.71
CA LEU A 119 29.35 44.60 -19.32
C LEU A 119 28.99 43.39 -18.43
N LEU A 120 27.80 42.82 -18.62
CA LEU A 120 27.37 41.63 -17.90
C LEU A 120 28.26 40.42 -18.25
N GLU A 121 28.51 40.18 -19.54
CA GLU A 121 29.41 39.10 -20.01
C GLU A 121 30.83 39.24 -19.45
N GLN A 122 31.36 40.46 -19.41
CA GLN A 122 32.66 40.73 -18.78
C GLN A 122 32.64 40.44 -17.27
N SER A 123 31.56 40.81 -16.58
CA SER A 123 31.42 40.56 -15.13
C SER A 123 31.27 39.06 -14.79
N MET A 124 30.54 38.30 -15.61
CA MET A 124 30.42 36.85 -15.45
C MET A 124 31.74 36.13 -15.72
N ASN A 125 32.48 36.53 -16.77
CA ASN A 125 33.82 36.00 -17.04
C ASN A 125 34.85 36.35 -15.95
N ALA A 126 34.64 37.47 -15.24
CA ALA A 126 35.45 37.87 -14.09
C ALA A 126 35.07 37.14 -12.79
N GLY A 127 34.04 36.27 -12.80
CA GLY A 127 33.61 35.47 -11.66
C GLY A 127 32.69 36.19 -10.68
N ALA A 128 31.92 37.19 -11.14
CA ALA A 128 30.91 37.83 -10.30
C ALA A 128 29.67 36.93 -10.14
N ASP A 129 29.23 36.72 -8.89
CA ASP A 129 27.97 36.06 -8.55
C ASP A 129 26.84 37.08 -8.40
N ILE A 130 25.62 36.67 -8.78
CA ILE A 130 24.41 37.48 -8.65
C ILE A 130 23.44 36.78 -7.70
N GLU A 131 23.05 37.48 -6.62
CA GLU A 131 22.03 37.01 -5.68
C GLU A 131 20.71 37.76 -5.90
N TYR A 132 19.60 37.01 -5.99
CA TYR A 132 18.26 37.59 -6.06
C TYR A 132 17.74 37.84 -4.63
N GLY A 133 17.80 39.09 -4.17
CA GLY A 133 17.18 39.53 -2.91
C GLY A 133 15.77 40.08 -3.14
N ARG A 134 14.76 39.52 -2.46
CA ARG A 134 13.43 40.16 -2.36
C ARG A 134 13.51 41.32 -1.34
N HIS A 135 13.29 42.55 -1.80
CA HIS A 135 12.97 43.70 -0.95
C HIS A 135 11.47 43.77 -0.65
#